data_AF-A0A0N1DF49-F1
#
_entry.id   AF-A0A0N1DF49-F1
#
_cell.length_a   1.000
_cell.length_b   1.000
_cell.length_c   1.000
_cell.angle_alpha   90.00
_cell.angle_beta   90.00
_cell.angle_gamma   90.00
#
_symmetry.space_group_name_H-M   'P 1'
#
loop_
_entity.id
_entity.type
_entity.pdbx_description
1 polymer ?
#
loop_
_entity_poly.entity_id
_entity_poly.type
_entity_poly.pdbx_seq_one_letter_code
_entity_poly.pdbx_strand_id
1 'polypeptide(L)'
;MWRCVGVLGVLLLIAGCQTTHEDLITKGYPPAFADGFDDGCSSGRQAAGAMTGEFRKNVPRYLKDKQYAEGWSDGFRQCQAMRESEDREDYRNHYWDDHEKAWQQQKDQDAAHAYRSQ
;
A
#
# COMPACT_ATOMS: atom_id res chain seq x y z
N MET A 1 -0.48 35.28 -18.74
CA MET A 1 -1.15 34.02 -19.13
C MET A 1 -0.25 32.82 -18.85
N TRP A 2 0.89 32.66 -19.54
CA TRP A 2 1.77 31.47 -19.37
C TRP A 2 2.40 31.33 -17.97
N ARG A 3 2.76 32.46 -17.33
CA ARG A 3 3.32 32.48 -15.97
C ARG A 3 2.36 31.94 -14.91
N CYS A 4 1.05 32.21 -15.06
CA CYS A 4 0.04 31.72 -14.12
C CYS A 4 -0.23 30.21 -14.30
N VAL A 5 -0.18 29.72 -15.55
CA VAL A 5 -0.31 28.29 -15.87
C VAL A 5 0.88 27.51 -15.34
N GLY A 6 2.10 28.05 -15.45
CA GLY A 6 3.30 27.45 -14.87
C GLY A 6 3.24 27.35 -13.34
N VAL A 7 2.77 28.41 -12.67
CA VAL A 7 2.62 28.44 -11.20
C VAL A 7 1.53 27.47 -10.72
N LEU A 8 0.39 27.39 -11.42
CA LEU A 8 -0.68 26.43 -11.11
C LEU A 8 -0.23 24.97 -11.34
N GLY A 9 0.54 24.71 -12.39
CA GLY A 9 1.11 23.38 -12.66
C GLY A 9 2.10 22.95 -11.57
N VAL A 10 2.95 23.86 -11.10
CA VAL A 10 3.88 23.59 -9.98
C VAL A 10 3.11 23.32 -8.68
N LEU A 11 2.06 24.09 -8.37
CA LEU A 11 1.25 23.90 -7.16
C LEU A 11 0.52 22.55 -7.12
N LEU A 12 0.06 22.04 -8.26
CA LEU A 12 -0.56 20.70 -8.37
C LEU A 12 0.44 19.56 -8.14
N LEU A 13 1.72 19.76 -8.47
CA LEU A 13 2.78 18.77 -8.23
C LEU A 13 3.21 18.67 -6.76
N ILE A 14 2.85 19.67 -5.94
CA ILE A 14 3.11 19.71 -4.48
C ILE A 14 1.86 19.39 -3.64
N ALA A 15 0.77 18.94 -4.26
CA ALA A 15 -0.34 18.33 -3.53
C ALA A 15 0.15 17.03 -2.87
N GLY A 16 0.75 17.18 -1.67
CA GLY A 16 1.40 16.11 -0.95
C GLY A 16 0.43 15.00 -0.56
N CYS A 17 0.97 13.78 -0.40
CA CYS A 17 0.25 12.71 0.28
C CYS A 17 -0.26 13.21 1.62
N GLN A 18 -1.58 13.32 1.76
CA GLN A 18 -2.17 13.46 3.08
C GLN A 18 -1.85 12.19 3.85
N THR A 19 -1.21 12.34 5.01
CA THR A 19 -0.91 11.19 5.86
C THR A 19 -2.21 10.73 6.51
N THR A 20 -2.34 9.42 6.76
CA THR A 20 -3.52 8.87 7.46
C THR A 20 -3.72 9.51 8.82
N HIS A 21 -2.63 9.94 9.47
CA HIS A 21 -2.69 10.70 10.71
C HIS A 21 -3.54 11.97 10.58
N GLU A 22 -3.23 12.84 9.61
CA GLU A 22 -3.96 14.10 9.40
C GLU A 22 -5.43 13.88 9.00
N ASP A 23 -5.70 12.83 8.23
CA ASP A 23 -7.07 12.42 7.89
C ASP A 23 -7.87 11.98 9.13
N LEU A 24 -7.26 11.22 10.03
CA LEU A 24 -7.88 10.84 11.31
C LEU A 24 -8.17 12.07 12.18
N ILE A 25 -7.23 13.01 12.28
CA ILE A 25 -7.47 14.27 13.00
C ILE A 25 -8.63 15.05 12.39
N THR A 26 -8.67 15.16 11.06
CA THR A 26 -9.74 15.86 10.33
C THR A 26 -11.11 15.19 10.55
N LYS A 27 -11.14 13.87 10.70
CA LYS A 27 -12.34 13.08 11.02
C LYS A 27 -12.74 13.16 12.51
N GLY A 28 -11.99 13.90 13.33
CA GLY A 28 -12.29 14.11 14.75
C GLY A 28 -11.76 13.02 15.68
N TYR A 29 -10.84 12.18 15.22
CA TYR A 29 -10.18 11.21 16.10
C TYR A 29 -9.23 11.94 17.06
N PRO A 30 -9.06 11.44 18.30
CA PRO A 30 -8.10 12.01 19.24
C PRO A 30 -6.67 11.98 18.70
N PRO A 31 -5.83 13.01 18.95
CA PRO A 31 -4.44 13.02 18.49
C PRO A 31 -3.62 11.82 18.96
N ALA A 32 -3.85 11.36 20.19
CA ALA A 32 -3.20 10.15 20.70
C ALA A 32 -3.54 8.89 19.90
N PHE A 33 -4.79 8.76 19.43
CA PHE A 33 -5.20 7.66 18.55
C PHE A 33 -4.49 7.75 17.21
N ALA A 34 -4.45 8.93 16.59
CA ALA A 34 -3.78 9.14 15.30
C ALA A 34 -2.27 8.85 15.38
N ASP A 35 -1.60 9.30 16.45
CA ASP A 35 -0.18 8.97 16.72
C ASP A 35 0.03 7.46 16.83
N GLY A 36 -0.84 6.80 17.61
CA GLY A 36 -0.80 5.35 17.78
C GLY A 36 -0.98 4.64 16.45
N PHE A 37 -1.96 5.08 15.65
CA PHE A 37 -2.26 4.51 14.35
C PHE A 37 -1.09 4.60 13.38
N ASP A 38 -0.39 5.74 13.31
CA ASP A 38 0.78 5.91 12.44
C ASP A 38 1.94 4.96 12.84
N ASP A 39 2.26 4.90 14.14
CA ASP A 39 3.27 3.99 14.68
C ASP A 39 2.89 2.51 14.44
N GLY A 40 1.62 2.18 14.67
CA GLY A 40 1.06 0.86 14.45
C GLY A 40 1.12 0.44 12.98
N CYS A 41 0.71 1.33 12.07
CA CYS A 41 0.71 1.06 10.64
C CYS A 41 2.12 0.84 10.08
N SER A 42 3.10 1.65 10.51
CA SER A 42 4.52 1.43 10.19
C SER A 42 4.99 0.04 10.63
N SER A 43 4.63 -0.34 11.86
CA SER A 43 4.96 -1.64 12.45
C SER A 43 4.28 -2.82 11.75
N GLY A 44 3.00 -2.67 11.39
CA GLY A 44 2.22 -3.70 10.69
C GLY A 44 2.76 -4.00 9.30
N ARG A 45 3.14 -2.95 8.54
CA ARG A 45 3.80 -3.13 7.23
C ARG A 45 5.13 -3.86 7.36
N GLN A 46 5.96 -3.49 8.34
CA GLN A 46 7.23 -4.18 8.57
C GLN A 46 6.99 -5.66 8.97
N ALA A 47 5.99 -5.93 9.80
CA ALA A 47 5.62 -7.30 10.19
C ALA A 47 5.12 -8.14 8.99
N ALA A 48 4.49 -7.51 8.00
CA ALA A 48 4.11 -8.11 6.72
C ALA A 48 5.26 -8.20 5.71
N GLY A 49 6.51 -7.91 6.09
CA GLY A 49 7.68 -8.07 5.23
C GLY A 49 8.02 -6.86 4.35
N ALA A 50 7.44 -5.68 4.60
CA ALA A 50 7.86 -4.47 3.91
C ALA A 50 9.36 -4.19 4.17
N MET A 51 10.13 -4.00 3.10
CA MET A 51 11.56 -3.69 3.18
C MET A 51 11.85 -2.28 3.72
N THR A 52 10.85 -1.41 3.71
CA THR A 52 10.95 -0.01 4.14
C THR A 52 10.00 0.26 5.31
N GLY A 53 10.42 1.19 6.18
CA GLY A 53 9.71 1.52 7.41
C GLY A 53 10.31 0.82 8.62
N GLU A 54 10.06 1.41 9.79
CA GLU A 54 10.55 0.91 11.08
C GLU A 54 9.38 0.43 11.95
N PHE A 55 9.61 -0.63 12.71
CA PHE A 55 8.74 -1.00 13.81
C PHE A 55 8.81 0.07 14.90
N ARG A 56 7.68 0.75 15.12
CA ARG A 56 7.52 1.82 16.10
C ARG A 56 6.45 1.42 17.10
N LYS A 57 6.85 1.25 18.36
CA LYS A 57 5.93 1.09 19.48
C LYS A 57 6.46 1.79 20.71
N ASN A 58 5.87 2.91 21.08
CA ASN A 58 6.19 3.58 22.34
C ASN A 58 5.55 2.80 23.50
N VAL A 59 6.24 1.77 24.00
CA VAL A 59 5.72 0.86 25.03
C VAL A 59 5.24 1.61 26.28
N PRO A 60 6.00 2.57 26.86
CA PRO A 60 5.50 3.32 28.01
C PRO A 60 4.19 4.07 27.75
N ARG A 61 4.02 4.66 26.56
CA ARG A 61 2.77 5.35 26.16
C ARG A 61 1.65 4.35 25.92
N TYR A 62 1.93 3.25 25.22
CA TYR A 62 0.99 2.15 24.97
C TYR A 62 0.38 1.59 26.25
N LEU A 63 1.14 1.51 27.33
CA LEU A 63 0.64 0.99 28.61
C LEU A 63 -0.19 2.01 29.40
N LYS A 64 -0.04 3.31 29.13
CA LYS A 64 -0.65 4.40 29.93
C LYS A 64 -1.78 5.14 29.22
N ASP A 65 -1.70 5.23 27.91
CA ASP A 65 -2.61 5.99 27.06
C ASP A 65 -3.44 5.01 26.23
N LYS A 66 -4.70 4.86 26.64
CA LYS A 66 -5.64 3.93 26.00
C LYS A 66 -5.89 4.29 24.54
N GLN A 67 -5.96 5.58 24.20
CA GLN A 67 -6.23 6.03 22.84
C GLN A 67 -5.05 5.70 21.92
N TYR A 68 -3.82 5.92 22.39
CA TYR A 68 -2.63 5.50 21.66
C TYR A 68 -2.58 3.98 21.49
N ALA A 69 -2.90 3.21 22.52
CA ALA A 69 -2.89 1.74 22.45
C ALA A 69 -3.93 1.17 21.46
N GLU A 70 -5.13 1.74 21.47
CA GLU A 70 -6.20 1.41 20.52
C GLU A 70 -5.77 1.76 19.09
N GLY A 71 -5.32 3.00 18.86
CA GLY A 71 -4.81 3.44 17.55
C GLY A 71 -3.68 2.55 17.04
N TRP A 72 -2.71 2.21 17.90
CA TRP A 72 -1.58 1.35 17.54
C TRP A 72 -2.04 -0.04 17.12
N SER A 73 -2.96 -0.65 17.87
CA SER A 73 -3.47 -1.99 17.56
C SER A 73 -4.27 -2.01 16.25
N ASP A 74 -5.05 -0.95 16.00
CA ASP A 74 -5.83 -0.82 14.77
C ASP A 74 -4.95 -0.57 13.55
N GLY A 75 -4.01 0.38 13.64
CA GLY A 75 -3.05 0.67 12.57
C GLY A 75 -2.20 -0.55 12.23
N PHE A 76 -1.73 -1.28 13.24
CA PHE A 76 -0.94 -2.50 13.05
C PHE A 76 -1.71 -3.55 12.23
N ARG A 77 -2.93 -3.92 12.67
CA ARG A 77 -3.73 -4.94 12.00
C ARG A 77 -4.12 -4.54 10.59
N GLN A 78 -4.56 -3.29 10.40
CA GLN A 78 -5.02 -2.83 9.09
C GLN A 78 -3.88 -2.81 8.08
N CYS A 79 -2.74 -2.21 8.41
CA CYS A 79 -1.65 -2.08 7.45
C CYS A 79 -0.87 -3.39 7.24
N GLN A 80 -0.87 -4.30 8.21
CA GLN A 80 -0.40 -5.66 8.00
C GLN A 80 -1.28 -6.38 6.98
N ALA A 81 -2.60 -6.40 7.20
CA ALA A 81 -3.54 -7.09 6.33
C ALA A 81 -3.55 -6.51 4.91
N MET A 82 -3.46 -5.18 4.78
CA MET A 82 -3.32 -4.52 3.48
C MET A 82 -2.10 -5.03 2.74
N ARG A 83 -0.93 -5.06 3.38
CA ARG A 83 0.29 -5.50 2.71
C ARG A 83 0.26 -6.99 2.34
N GLU A 84 -0.22 -7.84 3.26
CA GLU A 84 -0.40 -9.27 2.96
C GLU A 84 -1.40 -9.51 1.81
N SER A 85 -2.42 -8.65 1.70
CA SER A 85 -3.36 -8.70 0.58
C SER A 85 -2.68 -8.30 -0.72
N GLU A 86 -1.94 -7.19 -0.75
CA GLU A 86 -1.18 -6.71 -1.92
C GLU A 86 -0.21 -7.79 -2.42
N ASP A 87 0.58 -8.38 -1.53
CA ASP A 87 1.54 -9.44 -1.88
C ASP A 87 0.82 -10.67 -2.48
N ARG A 88 -0.38 -11.01 -1.98
CA ARG A 88 -1.20 -12.10 -2.54
C ARG A 88 -1.75 -11.74 -3.91
N GLU A 89 -2.21 -10.51 -4.11
CA GLU A 89 -2.73 -10.06 -5.39
C GLU A 89 -1.64 -10.04 -6.45
N ASP A 90 -0.46 -9.54 -6.09
CA ASP A 90 0.72 -9.49 -6.94
C ASP A 90 1.13 -10.89 -7.40
N TYR A 91 1.27 -11.83 -6.45
CA TYR A 91 1.55 -13.23 -6.76
C TYR A 91 0.52 -13.83 -7.74
N ARG A 92 -0.78 -13.61 -7.48
CA ARG A 92 -1.86 -14.13 -8.32
C ARG A 92 -1.81 -13.55 -9.74
N ASN A 93 -1.57 -12.25 -9.86
CA ASN A 93 -1.51 -11.58 -11.16
C ASN A 93 -0.31 -12.07 -11.97
N HIS A 94 0.88 -12.14 -11.35
CA HIS A 94 2.08 -12.67 -11.99
C HIS A 94 1.89 -14.11 -12.48
N TYR A 95 1.29 -14.97 -11.64
CA TYR A 95 1.02 -16.35 -12.00
C TYR A 95 0.04 -16.49 -13.19
N TRP A 96 -1.05 -15.72 -13.19
CA TRP A 96 -2.02 -15.74 -14.29
C TRP A 96 -1.44 -15.21 -15.60
N ASP A 97 -0.67 -14.13 -15.54
CA ASP A 97 -0.05 -13.53 -16.73
C ASP A 97 0.90 -14.51 -17.44
N ASP A 98 1.66 -15.30 -16.70
CA ASP A 98 2.59 -16.27 -17.30
C ASP A 98 1.86 -17.46 -17.92
N HIS A 99 0.76 -17.91 -17.31
CA HIS A 99 -0.11 -18.94 -17.89
C HIS A 99 -0.76 -18.48 -19.19
N GLU A 100 -1.25 -17.23 -19.24
CA GLU A 100 -1.84 -16.65 -20.46
C GLU A 100 -0.79 -16.56 -21.57
N LYS A 101 0.43 -16.07 -21.28
CA LYS A 101 1.52 -16.03 -22.27
C LYS A 101 1.86 -17.41 -22.82
N ALA A 102 1.98 -18.42 -21.95
CA ALA A 102 2.28 -19.77 -22.37
C ALA A 102 1.19 -20.35 -23.28
N TRP A 103 -0.08 -20.11 -22.94
CA TRP A 103 -1.21 -20.53 -23.76
C TRP A 103 -1.23 -19.84 -25.14
N GLN A 104 -0.94 -18.54 -25.20
CA GLN A 104 -0.83 -17.80 -26.46
C GLN A 104 0.28 -18.35 -27.35
N GLN A 105 1.47 -18.62 -26.79
CA GLN A 105 2.58 -19.22 -27.53
C GLN A 105 2.23 -20.58 -28.10
N GLN A 106 1.51 -21.41 -27.35
CA GLN A 106 1.10 -22.73 -27.81
C GLN A 106 0.16 -22.63 -29.03
N LYS A 107 -0.81 -21.71 -29.01
CA LYS A 107 -1.69 -21.47 -30.16
C LYS A 107 -0.92 -21.02 -31.41
N ASP A 108 0.04 -20.13 -31.24
CA ASP A 108 0.86 -19.62 -32.35
C ASP A 108 1.71 -20.75 -32.96
N GLN A 109 2.26 -21.62 -32.13
CA GLN A 109 3.00 -22.81 -32.57
C GLN A 109 2.08 -23.77 -33.34
N ASP A 110 0.90 -24.08 -32.80
CA ASP A 110 -0.07 -24.97 -33.45
C ASP A 110 -0.52 -24.42 -34.80
N ALA A 111 -0.77 -23.11 -34.90
CA ALA A 111 -1.06 -22.43 -36.16
C ALA A 111 0.10 -22.56 -37.15
N ALA A 112 1.34 -22.31 -36.71
CA ALA A 112 2.53 -22.45 -37.55
C ALA A 112 2.78 -23.89 -38.01
N HIS A 113 2.44 -24.89 -37.20
CA HIS A 113 2.47 -26.30 -37.58
C HIS A 113 1.43 -26.62 -38.66
N ALA A 114 0.19 -26.13 -38.50
CA ALA A 114 -0.87 -26.32 -39.47
C ALA A 114 -0.54 -25.72 -40.85
N TYR A 115 0.09 -24.53 -40.88
CA TYR A 115 0.54 -23.92 -42.14
C TYR A 115 1.71 -24.66 -42.80
N ARG A 116 2.58 -25.31 -42.03
CA ARG A 116 3.71 -26.10 -42.57
C ARG A 116 3.31 -27.49 -43.07
N SER A 117 2.16 -28.01 -42.65
CA SER A 117 1.62 -29.31 -43.10
C SER A 117 0.79 -29.24 -44.39
N GLN A 118 0.63 -28.04 -44.98
CA GLN A 118 0.00 -27.81 -46.28
C GLN A 118 1.05 -27.58 -47.35
#